data_AF-A0A2U2ZWH9-F1
#
_entry.id   AF-A0A2U2ZWH9-F1
#
_cell.length_a   1.000
_cell.length_b   1.000
_cell.length_c   1.000
_cell.angle_alpha   90.00
_cell.angle_beta   90.00
_cell.angle_gamma   90.00
#
_symmetry.space_group_name_H-M   'P 1'
#
loop_
_entity.id
_entity.type
_entity.pdbx_description
1 polymer ?
#
loop_
_entity_poly.entity_id
_entity_poly.type
_entity_poly.pdbx_seq_one_letter_code
_entity_poly.pdbx_strand_id
1 'polypeptide(L)'
;MFEARHTMDAPTTTSADNGTSGGGGGWFTPHTQPTTTPSGEQETAEENRWAPLRPVGRTAPGRDGDRATRGTAPPVPHHVTPQRTALASAQEASPDAVLIRRTMAEVGPVADKVTSYFYALLFVRHPELRSLFPAAMDTQRDRLLKALLTAAEHIDNTPVLVDYLQNLGRGHRKYGTRPEHYPALGECLIGALSKYTENIWGPQFEAAWVRAYTTISQVMIDAAAADELRAPAWWHAEIVAHELRTRDIAVVTVRPDQPYPFLAGQYTSLETPWWPRIWRQYSFASAPRSDGLLTFHVKAVPAGWVSGALVHRARPGDVLRLGPPTGSMTVDHTTDSGLLCLGGGTGIAPIKALVEDVAEHGERRPVEVFYGARTDIDLYDIDTMLRLQQSHPWLSVRAVIDQQTRLQLPDAIRRYGPWNQFDAFVSGPPGMIRSGVDALRDIGIPSARIRHDSLEELAVIGD
;
A
#
# COMPACT_ATOMS: atom_id res chain seq x y z
N MET A 1 7.56 10.91 -6.06
CA MET A 1 7.80 12.30 -6.51
C MET A 1 9.29 12.53 -6.35
N PHE A 2 9.95 13.03 -7.40
CA PHE A 2 11.41 13.12 -7.53
C PHE A 2 12.18 11.80 -7.43
N GLU A 3 12.95 11.54 -8.48
CA GLU A 3 14.11 10.65 -8.53
C GLU A 3 15.22 11.50 -9.16
N ALA A 4 16.44 11.42 -8.64
CA ALA A 4 17.51 12.35 -9.00
C ALA A 4 18.20 11.92 -10.31
N ARG A 5 18.21 12.79 -11.32
CA ARG A 5 18.95 12.56 -12.56
C ARG A 5 20.42 12.98 -12.40
N HIS A 6 21.33 12.01 -12.36
CA HIS A 6 22.72 12.26 -12.72
C HIS A 6 22.91 12.17 -14.23
N THR A 7 23.05 13.33 -14.87
CA THR A 7 23.56 13.44 -16.24
C THR A 7 25.07 13.21 -16.26
N MET A 8 25.56 12.45 -17.23
CA MET A 8 27.00 12.28 -17.48
C MET A 8 27.23 12.22 -19.00
N ASP A 9 27.86 13.24 -19.55
CA ASP A 9 28.14 13.35 -20.99
C ASP A 9 29.43 12.61 -21.39
N ALA A 10 29.36 11.78 -22.43
CA ALA A 10 30.50 11.24 -23.18
C ALA A 10 29.99 10.71 -24.55
N PRO A 11 30.83 10.59 -25.60
CA PRO A 11 30.95 11.68 -26.56
C PRO A 11 30.58 11.27 -28.01
N THR A 12 30.62 12.26 -28.90
CA THR A 12 30.39 12.09 -30.35
C THR A 12 31.36 11.11 -31.01
N THR A 13 30.84 10.29 -31.93
CA THR A 13 31.61 9.60 -32.98
C THR A 13 30.97 9.88 -34.34
N THR A 14 31.76 9.80 -35.42
CA THR A 14 31.40 10.35 -36.75
C THR A 14 31.62 9.34 -37.87
N SER A 15 30.58 9.07 -38.69
CA SER A 15 30.57 8.54 -40.08
C SER A 15 29.07 8.32 -40.45
N ALA A 16 28.47 8.86 -41.51
CA ALA A 16 28.67 8.63 -42.96
C ALA A 16 28.49 7.13 -43.35
N ASP A 17 27.75 6.73 -44.39
CA ASP A 17 26.83 7.43 -45.35
C ASP A 17 25.94 6.35 -46.04
N ASN A 18 24.93 6.53 -46.91
CA ASN A 18 24.23 7.65 -47.61
C ASN A 18 22.78 7.19 -47.96
N GLY A 19 21.90 8.04 -48.53
CA GLY A 19 20.70 7.59 -49.27
C GLY A 19 19.55 8.61 -49.40
N THR A 20 19.27 9.11 -50.63
CA THR A 20 18.28 10.20 -50.88
C THR A 20 17.09 9.79 -51.75
N SER A 21 15.84 10.03 -51.29
CA SER A 21 14.62 10.37 -52.08
C SER A 21 13.34 10.27 -51.21
N GLY A 22 12.25 11.03 -51.40
CA GLY A 22 12.03 12.22 -52.25
C GLY A 22 10.53 12.59 -52.42
N GLY A 23 10.12 13.81 -52.04
CA GLY A 23 8.77 14.40 -52.25
C GLY A 23 7.66 13.93 -51.29
N GLY A 24 6.55 14.67 -51.08
CA GLY A 24 6.23 16.05 -51.50
C GLY A 24 4.75 16.44 -51.23
N GLY A 25 4.49 17.68 -50.77
CA GLY A 25 3.17 18.23 -50.43
C GLY A 25 2.59 17.75 -49.07
N GLY A 26 1.85 18.53 -48.27
CA GLY A 26 1.48 19.96 -48.33
C GLY A 26 0.09 20.23 -48.92
N TRP A 27 -0.80 20.87 -48.14
CA TRP A 27 -1.90 21.79 -48.54
C TRP A 27 -2.62 22.37 -47.28
N PHE A 28 -3.61 23.26 -47.45
CA PHE A 28 -4.01 24.28 -46.46
C PHE A 28 -5.27 24.00 -45.59
N THR A 29 -5.34 24.79 -44.51
CA THR A 29 -6.42 25.15 -43.55
C THR A 29 -7.71 25.74 -44.18
N PRO A 30 -8.73 26.19 -43.40
CA PRO A 30 -9.39 25.70 -42.16
C PRO A 30 -10.95 25.73 -42.30
N HIS A 31 -11.72 25.66 -41.20
CA HIS A 31 -13.03 26.34 -41.13
C HIS A 31 -13.44 26.81 -39.71
N THR A 32 -14.48 27.63 -39.63
CA THR A 32 -14.76 28.65 -38.59
C THR A 32 -15.89 28.29 -37.61
N GLN A 33 -15.89 28.96 -36.44
CA GLN A 33 -17.04 29.09 -35.55
C GLN A 33 -18.21 29.86 -36.20
N PRO A 34 -19.41 29.77 -35.60
CA PRO A 34 -20.27 30.94 -35.44
C PRO A 34 -20.66 31.20 -33.96
N THR A 35 -20.78 32.48 -33.61
CA THR A 35 -21.26 32.98 -32.30
C THR A 35 -22.74 33.35 -32.37
N THR A 36 -23.52 33.11 -31.31
CA THR A 36 -24.77 33.86 -31.05
C THR A 36 -25.03 34.07 -29.55
N THR A 37 -25.48 35.28 -29.23
CA THR A 37 -26.23 35.70 -28.03
C THR A 37 -27.01 36.95 -28.46
N PRO A 38 -28.22 37.22 -27.93
CA PRO A 38 -28.29 38.22 -26.85
C PRO A 38 -29.48 38.07 -25.88
N SER A 39 -29.48 38.89 -24.81
CA SER A 39 -30.63 39.29 -23.95
C SER A 39 -31.36 38.19 -23.15
N GLY A 40 -31.90 38.47 -21.96
CA GLY A 40 -31.90 39.71 -21.16
C GLY A 40 -32.65 39.52 -19.83
N GLU A 41 -32.86 40.61 -19.07
CA GLU A 41 -33.67 40.70 -17.82
C GLU A 41 -33.01 39.98 -16.59
N GLN A 42 -32.82 40.53 -15.38
CA GLN A 42 -33.51 41.52 -14.52
C GLN A 42 -34.92 41.08 -14.08
N GLU A 43 -35.33 41.03 -12.81
CA GLU A 43 -34.63 41.20 -11.51
C GLU A 43 -34.90 39.92 -10.64
N THR A 44 -34.76 39.78 -9.32
CA THR A 44 -34.69 40.67 -8.14
C THR A 44 -33.70 40.13 -7.09
N ALA A 45 -33.67 40.76 -5.91
CA ALA A 45 -33.06 40.24 -4.70
C ALA A 45 -34.11 40.15 -3.58
N GLU A 46 -34.00 39.16 -2.69
CA GLU A 46 -34.72 39.18 -1.41
C GLU A 46 -33.83 38.61 -0.29
N GLU A 47 -33.47 39.46 0.68
CA GLU A 47 -32.84 39.01 1.93
C GLU A 47 -33.89 38.28 2.77
N ASN A 48 -33.62 37.07 3.24
CA ASN A 48 -34.35 36.51 4.38
C ASN A 48 -33.41 36.26 5.56
N ARG A 49 -33.42 37.21 6.50
CA ARG A 49 -32.62 37.18 7.73
C ARG A 49 -33.38 36.44 8.83
N TRP A 50 -32.81 35.38 9.37
CA TRP A 50 -33.25 34.85 10.67
C TRP A 50 -32.18 35.06 11.74
N ALA A 51 -32.55 35.74 12.83
CA ALA A 51 -31.66 36.06 13.94
C ALA A 51 -31.56 34.89 14.95
N PRO A 52 -30.42 34.71 15.64
CA PRO A 52 -30.20 33.57 16.53
C PRO A 52 -30.95 33.71 17.88
N LEU A 53 -31.55 32.61 18.33
CA LEU A 53 -32.14 32.50 19.66
C LEU A 53 -31.07 32.25 20.73
N ARG A 54 -31.11 33.01 21.82
CA ARG A 54 -30.29 32.78 23.03
C ARG A 54 -31.01 31.84 24.00
N PRO A 55 -30.30 30.87 24.62
CA PRO A 55 -30.65 30.36 25.94
C PRO A 55 -30.06 31.23 27.06
N VAL A 56 -30.88 31.51 28.07
CA VAL A 56 -30.52 32.22 29.30
C VAL A 56 -29.61 31.35 30.18
N GLY A 57 -28.51 31.91 30.70
CA GLY A 57 -27.72 31.27 31.75
C GLY A 57 -28.35 31.45 33.13
N ARG A 58 -28.16 30.49 34.05
CA ARG A 58 -28.64 30.59 35.44
C ARG A 58 -27.65 29.98 36.44
N THR A 59 -27.63 30.52 37.65
CA THR A 59 -26.56 30.36 38.65
C THR A 59 -26.84 29.27 39.70
N ALA A 60 -25.78 28.79 40.35
CA ALA A 60 -25.83 27.84 41.47
C ALA A 60 -25.94 28.53 42.85
N PRO A 61 -26.40 27.82 43.89
CA PRO A 61 -25.89 27.86 45.27
C PRO A 61 -24.90 26.69 45.52
N GLY A 62 -24.05 26.63 46.54
CA GLY A 62 -24.02 27.35 47.82
C GLY A 62 -24.38 26.38 48.97
N ARG A 63 -23.45 25.58 49.51
CA ARG A 63 -22.43 25.87 50.57
C ARG A 63 -22.93 25.65 52.01
N ASP A 64 -22.32 24.65 52.66
CA ASP A 64 -21.91 24.56 54.08
C ASP A 64 -20.74 23.52 54.10
N GLY A 65 -19.87 23.35 55.11
CA GLY A 65 -19.88 23.66 56.54
C GLY A 65 -19.79 22.33 57.32
N ASP A 66 -18.85 22.03 58.24
CA ASP A 66 -17.83 22.87 58.91
C ASP A 66 -16.58 22.04 59.40
N ARG A 67 -15.52 22.78 59.76
CA ARG A 67 -14.41 22.52 60.72
C ARG A 67 -13.55 21.24 60.76
N ALA A 68 -12.28 21.49 60.47
CA ALA A 68 -11.07 20.72 60.72
C ALA A 68 -10.75 20.26 62.17
N THR A 69 -9.88 19.26 62.27
CA THR A 69 -8.91 19.04 63.36
C THR A 69 -7.48 18.92 62.79
N ARG A 70 -6.44 19.08 63.63
CA ARG A 70 -5.02 18.96 63.24
C ARG A 70 -4.43 17.62 63.69
N GLY A 71 -3.58 17.00 62.88
CA GLY A 71 -2.79 15.81 63.22
C GLY A 71 -1.33 15.96 62.76
N THR A 72 -0.39 15.55 63.60
CA THR A 72 1.06 15.75 63.39
C THR A 72 1.69 14.67 62.50
N ALA A 73 2.74 15.00 61.75
CA ALA A 73 3.41 14.06 60.84
C ALA A 73 4.47 13.17 61.55
N PRO A 74 4.50 11.85 61.28
CA PRO A 74 5.60 10.94 61.64
C PRO A 74 6.72 10.93 60.57
N PRO A 75 7.91 10.33 60.85
CA PRO A 75 9.12 10.53 60.04
C PRO A 75 9.24 9.66 58.78
N VAL A 76 10.19 10.05 57.91
CA VAL A 76 10.50 9.44 56.62
C VAL A 76 11.20 8.08 56.78
N PRO A 77 10.73 7.00 56.12
CA PRO A 77 11.51 5.78 55.93
C PRO A 77 12.51 5.94 54.79
N HIS A 78 13.77 5.54 54.99
CA HIS A 78 14.77 5.50 53.93
C HIS A 78 14.44 4.39 52.91
N HIS A 79 13.87 4.75 51.76
CA HIS A 79 13.69 3.80 50.66
C HIS A 79 14.89 3.76 49.73
N VAL A 80 15.42 2.55 49.59
CA VAL A 80 16.55 2.14 48.75
C VAL A 80 16.41 2.65 47.32
N THR A 81 17.52 3.13 46.74
CA THR A 81 17.64 3.50 45.32
C THR A 81 17.06 2.39 44.43
N PRO A 82 16.10 2.68 43.54
CA PRO A 82 15.57 1.67 42.62
C PRO A 82 16.67 1.23 41.65
N GLN A 83 17.26 0.07 41.92
CA GLN A 83 18.26 -0.55 41.05
C GLN A 83 17.59 -0.84 39.70
N ARG A 84 18.19 -0.32 38.62
CA ARG A 84 17.61 -0.26 37.26
C ARG A 84 17.55 -1.65 36.61
N THR A 85 16.60 -2.48 37.04
CA THR A 85 16.29 -3.82 36.48
C THR A 85 15.56 -3.72 35.15
N ALA A 86 16.30 -3.28 34.13
CA ALA A 86 15.89 -3.33 32.72
C ALA A 86 17.10 -3.64 31.82
N LEU A 87 17.97 -4.55 32.26
CA LEU A 87 18.84 -5.29 31.36
C LEU A 87 17.98 -6.36 30.67
N ALA A 88 17.44 -6.04 29.51
CA ALA A 88 17.12 -7.09 28.54
C ALA A 88 18.42 -7.85 28.27
N SER A 89 18.41 -9.17 28.42
CA SER A 89 19.58 -10.00 28.16
C SER A 89 19.96 -9.86 26.69
N ALA A 90 21.04 -9.15 26.40
CA ALA A 90 21.67 -9.16 25.09
C ALA A 90 22.18 -10.59 24.87
N GLN A 91 21.39 -11.39 24.16
CA GLN A 91 21.74 -12.75 23.77
C GLN A 91 23.07 -12.69 23.02
N GLU A 92 24.08 -13.42 23.49
CA GLU A 92 25.37 -13.45 22.79
C GLU A 92 25.17 -13.98 21.37
N ALA A 93 25.76 -13.26 20.41
CA ALA A 93 25.68 -13.57 19.00
C ALA A 93 26.09 -15.02 18.72
N SER A 94 25.26 -15.78 18.02
CA SER A 94 25.66 -17.14 17.62
C SER A 94 26.89 -17.09 16.70
N PRO A 95 27.77 -18.11 16.70
CA PRO A 95 28.99 -18.10 15.88
C PRO A 95 28.72 -17.83 14.40
N ASP A 96 27.63 -18.40 13.87
CA ASP A 96 27.20 -18.20 12.48
C ASP A 96 26.72 -16.76 12.24
N ALA A 97 25.98 -16.17 13.19
CA ALA A 97 25.54 -14.79 13.11
C ALA A 97 26.67 -13.76 13.22
N VAL A 98 27.79 -14.09 13.88
CA VAL A 98 29.01 -13.26 13.85
C VAL A 98 29.64 -13.29 12.45
N LEU A 99 29.77 -14.49 11.86
CA LEU A 99 30.36 -14.68 10.53
C LEU A 99 29.50 -14.02 9.43
N ILE A 100 28.18 -14.23 9.48
CA ILE A 100 27.22 -13.71 8.49
C ILE A 100 27.11 -12.18 8.55
N ARG A 101 26.98 -11.57 9.74
CA ARG A 101 27.00 -10.10 9.86
C ARG A 101 28.32 -9.50 9.41
N ARG A 102 29.45 -10.17 9.63
CA ARG A 102 30.75 -9.75 9.09
C ARG A 102 30.81 -9.84 7.56
N THR A 103 30.27 -10.89 6.94
CA THR A 103 30.13 -10.95 5.47
C THR A 103 29.29 -9.80 4.95
N MET A 104 28.13 -9.52 5.58
CA MET A 104 27.24 -8.44 5.12
C MET A 104 27.85 -7.04 5.27
N ALA A 105 28.73 -6.83 6.26
CA ALA A 105 29.48 -5.59 6.42
C ALA A 105 30.48 -5.33 5.26
N GLU A 106 31.21 -6.36 4.81
CA GLU A 106 32.09 -6.27 3.62
C GLU A 106 31.27 -6.15 2.31
N VAL A 107 30.12 -6.80 2.23
CA VAL A 107 29.23 -6.77 1.05
C VAL A 107 28.55 -5.42 0.86
N GLY A 108 28.17 -4.72 1.93
CA GLY A 108 27.39 -3.47 1.87
C GLY A 108 27.91 -2.43 0.86
N PRO A 109 29.21 -2.04 0.89
CA PRO A 109 29.79 -1.09 -0.05
C PRO A 109 29.88 -1.55 -1.52
N VAL A 110 29.60 -2.83 -1.81
CA VAL A 110 29.70 -3.43 -3.16
C VAL A 110 28.43 -4.20 -3.56
N ALA A 111 27.33 -4.02 -2.83
CA ALA A 111 26.17 -4.89 -2.87
C ALA A 111 25.56 -5.04 -4.28
N ASP A 112 25.45 -3.96 -5.05
CA ASP A 112 24.94 -3.96 -6.43
C ASP A 112 25.74 -4.91 -7.35
N LYS A 113 27.06 -5.00 -7.11
CA LYS A 113 27.98 -5.88 -7.85
C LYS A 113 27.79 -7.34 -7.44
N VAL A 114 27.64 -7.61 -6.14
CA VAL A 114 27.34 -8.95 -5.60
C VAL A 114 26.02 -9.46 -6.18
N THR A 115 24.96 -8.66 -6.11
CA THR A 115 23.62 -9.02 -6.59
C THR A 115 23.55 -9.12 -8.11
N SER A 116 24.26 -8.26 -8.85
CA SER A 116 24.38 -8.38 -10.31
C SER A 116 25.16 -9.63 -10.74
N TYR A 117 26.23 -9.97 -10.02
CA TYR A 117 27.01 -11.20 -10.26
C TYR A 117 26.22 -12.46 -9.89
N PHE A 118 25.46 -12.44 -8.78
CA PHE A 118 24.53 -13.50 -8.41
C PHE A 118 23.54 -13.81 -9.54
N TYR A 119 22.83 -12.80 -10.06
CA TYR A 119 21.85 -13.03 -11.13
C TYR A 119 22.51 -13.44 -12.46
N ALA A 120 23.70 -12.93 -12.77
CA ALA A 120 24.47 -13.39 -13.93
C ALA A 120 24.87 -14.87 -13.79
N LEU A 121 25.39 -15.26 -12.62
CA LEU A 121 25.78 -16.64 -12.32
C LEU A 121 24.58 -17.59 -12.37
N LEU A 122 23.46 -17.18 -11.76
CA LEU A 122 22.20 -17.93 -11.75
C LEU A 122 21.69 -18.18 -13.16
N PHE A 123 21.57 -17.16 -14.01
CA PHE A 123 21.03 -17.35 -15.37
C PHE A 123 22.02 -17.97 -16.36
N VAL A 124 23.31 -18.05 -16.03
CA VAL A 124 24.32 -18.79 -16.81
C VAL A 124 24.35 -20.28 -16.43
N ARG A 125 24.18 -20.63 -15.14
CA ARG A 125 24.13 -22.03 -14.68
C ARG A 125 22.73 -22.67 -14.80
N HIS A 126 21.69 -21.87 -14.58
CA HIS A 126 20.29 -22.29 -14.46
C HIS A 126 19.36 -21.41 -15.33
N PRO A 127 19.52 -21.43 -16.67
CA PRO A 127 18.75 -20.58 -17.58
C PRO A 127 17.23 -20.82 -17.50
N GLU A 128 16.79 -22.02 -17.11
CA GLU A 128 15.38 -22.38 -16.89
C GLU A 128 14.69 -21.49 -15.84
N LEU A 129 15.43 -21.10 -14.80
CA LEU A 129 14.92 -20.26 -13.70
C LEU A 129 14.64 -18.82 -14.15
N ARG A 130 15.14 -18.38 -15.32
CA ARG A 130 14.89 -17.03 -15.85
C ARG A 130 13.41 -16.72 -16.01
N SER A 131 12.58 -17.74 -16.23
CA SER A 131 11.11 -17.68 -16.37
C SER A 131 10.35 -17.27 -15.09
N LEU A 132 11.00 -17.35 -13.92
CA LEU A 132 10.42 -16.98 -12.63
C LEU A 132 10.52 -15.46 -12.35
N PHE A 133 11.43 -14.76 -13.03
CA PHE A 133 11.80 -13.37 -12.76
C PHE A 133 11.25 -12.40 -13.82
N PRO A 134 10.94 -11.14 -13.45
CA PRO A 134 10.47 -10.11 -14.38
C PRO A 134 11.48 -9.75 -15.49
N ALA A 135 11.03 -9.00 -16.50
CA ALA A 135 11.89 -8.58 -17.61
C ALA A 135 12.95 -7.55 -17.16
N ALA A 136 12.52 -6.44 -16.53
CA ALA A 136 13.42 -5.56 -15.78
C ALA A 136 13.77 -6.20 -14.44
N MET A 137 15.05 -6.08 -14.05
CA MET A 137 15.60 -6.74 -12.87
C MET A 137 15.99 -5.78 -11.74
N ASP A 138 15.93 -4.46 -11.96
CA ASP A 138 16.58 -3.49 -11.06
C ASP A 138 15.92 -3.48 -9.67
N THR A 139 14.61 -3.23 -9.60
CA THR A 139 13.85 -3.37 -8.34
C THR A 139 13.95 -4.79 -7.73
N GLN A 140 14.18 -5.83 -8.55
CA GLN A 140 14.33 -7.21 -8.10
C GLN A 140 15.72 -7.46 -7.46
N ARG A 141 16.76 -6.72 -7.85
CA ARG A 141 18.08 -6.71 -7.19
C ARG A 141 17.97 -6.08 -5.81
N ASP A 142 17.36 -4.90 -5.72
CA ASP A 142 17.18 -4.15 -4.47
C ASP A 142 16.43 -4.99 -3.42
N ARG A 143 15.35 -5.66 -3.84
CA ARG A 143 14.54 -6.55 -2.99
C ARG A 143 15.34 -7.74 -2.44
N LEU A 144 16.16 -8.39 -3.26
CA LEU A 144 16.99 -9.51 -2.80
C LEU A 144 18.02 -9.04 -1.78
N LEU A 145 18.70 -7.92 -2.05
CA LEU A 145 19.66 -7.32 -1.12
C LEU A 145 18.99 -6.97 0.22
N LYS A 146 17.83 -6.31 0.18
CA LYS A 146 17.03 -5.96 1.36
C LYS A 146 16.65 -7.20 2.18
N ALA A 147 16.16 -8.25 1.54
CA ALA A 147 15.79 -9.50 2.22
C ALA A 147 17.00 -10.19 2.88
N LEU A 148 18.16 -10.20 2.22
CA LEU A 148 19.41 -10.75 2.79
C LEU A 148 19.91 -9.92 3.99
N LEU A 149 19.81 -8.59 3.92
CA LEU A 149 20.15 -7.70 5.03
C LEU A 149 19.21 -7.91 6.23
N THR A 150 17.90 -7.93 6.01
CA THR A 150 16.90 -8.19 7.07
C THR A 150 17.12 -9.56 7.71
N ALA A 151 17.41 -10.61 6.92
CA ALA A 151 17.71 -11.94 7.44
C ALA A 151 19.00 -11.98 8.26
N ALA A 152 20.06 -11.31 7.83
CA ALA A 152 21.34 -11.23 8.54
C ALA A 152 21.28 -10.35 9.81
N GLU A 153 20.39 -9.36 9.86
CA GLU A 153 20.10 -8.56 11.05
C GLU A 153 19.35 -9.39 12.11
N HIS A 154 18.33 -10.15 11.68
CA HIS A 154 17.42 -10.89 12.56
C HIS A 154 17.84 -12.35 12.83
N ILE A 155 19.04 -12.76 12.41
CA ILE A 155 19.50 -14.16 12.48
C ILE A 155 19.51 -14.80 13.88
N ASP A 156 19.79 -14.02 14.94
CA ASP A 156 19.67 -14.49 16.35
C ASP A 156 18.26 -14.26 16.93
N ASN A 157 17.37 -13.56 16.23
CA ASN A 157 16.00 -13.26 16.64
C ASN A 157 15.01 -14.21 15.93
N THR A 158 15.11 -15.49 16.29
CA THR A 158 14.42 -16.60 15.61
C THR A 158 12.92 -16.38 15.38
N PRO A 159 12.10 -15.87 16.35
CA PRO A 159 10.68 -15.69 16.12
C PRO A 159 10.37 -14.69 14.99
N VAL A 160 10.98 -13.50 15.05
CA VAL A 160 10.76 -12.44 14.05
C VAL A 160 11.27 -12.86 12.68
N LEU A 161 12.43 -13.54 12.62
CA LEU A 161 12.97 -14.06 11.38
C LEU A 161 12.09 -15.18 10.79
N VAL A 162 11.60 -16.11 11.61
CA VAL A 162 10.72 -17.19 11.13
C VAL A 162 9.41 -16.61 10.58
N ASP A 163 8.76 -15.66 11.27
CA ASP A 163 7.53 -15.04 10.78
C ASP A 163 7.76 -14.27 9.46
N TYR A 164 8.88 -13.55 9.34
CA TYR A 164 9.28 -12.90 8.08
C TYR A 164 9.49 -13.91 6.95
N LEU A 165 10.26 -14.97 7.18
CA LEU A 165 10.56 -16.01 6.19
C LEU A 165 9.32 -16.81 5.79
N GLN A 166 8.41 -17.09 6.73
CA GLN A 166 7.14 -17.74 6.41
C GLN A 166 6.28 -16.88 5.48
N ASN A 167 6.21 -15.56 5.72
CA ASN A 167 5.50 -14.62 4.85
C ASN A 167 6.17 -14.53 3.46
N LEU A 168 7.51 -14.51 3.42
CA LEU A 168 8.26 -14.52 2.16
C LEU A 168 8.06 -15.81 1.37
N GLY A 169 8.04 -16.97 2.03
CA GLY A 169 7.75 -18.28 1.44
C GLY A 169 6.35 -18.37 0.84
N ARG A 170 5.32 -17.92 1.56
CA ARG A 170 3.95 -17.76 1.03
C ARG A 170 3.93 -16.80 -0.17
N GLY A 171 4.55 -15.63 -0.04
CA GLY A 171 4.66 -14.64 -1.11
C GLY A 171 5.41 -15.13 -2.36
N HIS A 172 6.31 -16.09 -2.22
CA HIS A 172 7.04 -16.72 -3.33
C HIS A 172 6.19 -17.67 -4.18
N ARG A 173 5.09 -18.22 -3.65
CA ARG A 173 4.19 -19.15 -4.39
C ARG A 173 3.71 -18.54 -5.70
N LYS A 174 3.31 -17.26 -5.71
CA LYS A 174 2.75 -16.58 -6.89
C LYS A 174 3.68 -16.52 -8.10
N TYR A 175 4.99 -16.58 -7.88
CA TYR A 175 6.00 -16.60 -8.96
C TYR A 175 6.20 -17.99 -9.58
N GLY A 176 5.64 -19.05 -8.98
CA GLY A 176 5.89 -20.44 -9.36
C GLY A 176 7.14 -21.05 -8.72
N THR A 177 7.62 -20.48 -7.61
CA THR A 177 8.78 -21.00 -6.86
C THR A 177 8.44 -22.36 -6.23
N ARG A 178 9.28 -23.37 -6.49
CA ARG A 178 9.14 -24.75 -6.00
C ARG A 178 10.41 -25.16 -5.22
N PRO A 179 10.36 -26.17 -4.33
CA PRO A 179 11.52 -26.58 -3.53
C PRO A 179 12.78 -26.86 -4.36
N GLU A 180 12.57 -27.42 -5.55
CA GLU A 180 13.61 -27.79 -6.53
C GLU A 180 14.46 -26.60 -7.01
N HIS A 181 13.98 -25.36 -6.87
CA HIS A 181 14.70 -24.16 -7.32
C HIS A 181 15.70 -23.63 -6.27
N TYR A 182 15.51 -23.93 -4.98
CA TYR A 182 16.32 -23.36 -3.90
C TYR A 182 17.80 -23.78 -3.94
N PRO A 183 18.19 -25.04 -4.24
CA PRO A 183 19.60 -25.42 -4.30
C PRO A 183 20.44 -24.57 -5.28
N ALA A 184 19.89 -24.30 -6.47
CA ALA A 184 20.51 -23.46 -7.49
C ALA A 184 20.70 -22.00 -7.03
N LEU A 185 19.69 -21.44 -6.32
CA LEU A 185 19.80 -20.10 -5.73
C LEU A 185 20.86 -20.07 -4.62
N GLY A 186 20.91 -21.09 -3.76
CA GLY A 186 21.90 -21.21 -2.69
C GLY A 186 23.34 -21.26 -3.21
N GLU A 187 23.60 -22.14 -4.19
CA GLU A 187 24.92 -22.27 -4.83
C GLU A 187 25.38 -20.93 -5.44
N CYS A 188 24.51 -20.28 -6.22
CA CYS A 188 24.86 -19.03 -6.88
C CYS A 188 25.03 -17.86 -5.89
N LEU A 189 24.25 -17.83 -4.81
CA LEU A 189 24.35 -16.80 -3.76
C LEU A 189 25.65 -16.94 -2.98
N ILE A 190 25.97 -18.15 -2.51
CA ILE A 190 27.19 -18.42 -1.73
C ILE A 190 28.43 -18.21 -2.59
N GLY A 191 28.39 -18.60 -3.88
CA GLY A 191 29.44 -18.29 -4.84
C GLY A 191 29.64 -16.79 -5.08
N ALA A 192 28.55 -16.01 -5.13
CA ALA A 192 28.63 -14.54 -5.26
C ALA A 192 29.19 -13.86 -3.99
N LEU A 193 28.77 -14.30 -2.80
CA LEU A 193 29.30 -13.80 -1.52
C LEU A 193 30.80 -14.10 -1.40
N SER A 194 31.21 -15.33 -1.70
CA SER A 194 32.61 -15.76 -1.71
C SER A 194 33.46 -14.89 -2.66
N LYS A 195 33.01 -14.70 -3.91
CA LYS A 195 33.74 -13.93 -4.94
C LYS A 195 33.96 -12.45 -4.60
N TYR A 196 33.17 -11.86 -3.70
CA TYR A 196 33.31 -10.45 -3.29
C TYR A 196 33.83 -10.26 -1.85
N THR A 197 34.05 -11.34 -1.09
CA THR A 197 34.60 -11.29 0.27
C THR A 197 35.85 -12.17 0.43
N GLU A 198 36.61 -12.36 -0.66
CA GLU A 198 37.83 -13.19 -0.75
C GLU A 198 38.91 -12.82 0.29
N ASN A 199 38.85 -11.62 0.86
CA ASN A 199 39.71 -11.11 1.94
C ASN A 199 39.40 -11.73 3.32
N ILE A 200 38.18 -12.21 3.55
CA ILE A 200 37.73 -12.82 4.81
C ILE A 200 37.18 -14.24 4.63
N TRP A 201 36.83 -14.66 3.41
CA TRP A 201 36.16 -15.92 3.14
C TRP A 201 37.04 -17.13 3.47
N GLY A 202 36.40 -18.19 3.97
CA GLY A 202 37.06 -19.44 4.32
C GLY A 202 36.05 -20.47 4.83
N PRO A 203 36.49 -21.71 5.12
CA PRO A 203 35.59 -22.85 5.36
C PRO A 203 34.53 -22.62 6.45
N GLN A 204 34.88 -21.84 7.49
CA GLN A 204 33.94 -21.49 8.57
C GLN A 204 32.82 -20.54 8.11
N PHE A 205 33.13 -19.54 7.26
CA PHE A 205 32.14 -18.61 6.70
C PHE A 205 31.22 -19.35 5.73
N GLU A 206 31.80 -20.16 4.86
CA GLU A 206 31.05 -20.97 3.90
C GLU A 206 30.10 -21.94 4.60
N ALA A 207 30.58 -22.67 5.61
CA ALA A 207 29.74 -23.58 6.37
C ALA A 207 28.62 -22.87 7.16
N ALA A 208 28.86 -21.65 7.67
CA ALA A 208 27.83 -20.83 8.31
C ALA A 208 26.76 -20.37 7.30
N TRP A 209 27.19 -19.89 6.13
CA TRP A 209 26.27 -19.48 5.06
C TRP A 209 25.47 -20.65 4.48
N VAL A 210 26.06 -21.84 4.33
CA VAL A 210 25.36 -23.07 3.96
C VAL A 210 24.28 -23.40 5.00
N ARG A 211 24.62 -23.44 6.29
CA ARG A 211 23.63 -23.71 7.37
C ARG A 211 22.50 -22.70 7.37
N ALA A 212 22.82 -21.40 7.37
CA ALA A 212 21.81 -20.35 7.38
C ALA A 212 20.92 -20.40 6.12
N TYR A 213 21.49 -20.63 4.93
CA TYR A 213 20.70 -20.78 3.71
C TYR A 213 19.78 -22.01 3.75
N THR A 214 20.25 -23.14 4.27
CA THR A 214 19.41 -24.34 4.46
C THR A 214 18.26 -24.06 5.42
N THR A 215 18.50 -23.41 6.57
CA THR A 215 17.42 -23.04 7.50
C THR A 215 16.44 -22.05 6.88
N ILE A 216 16.93 -21.02 6.19
CA ILE A 216 16.12 -20.00 5.50
C ILE A 216 15.22 -20.65 4.44
N SER A 217 15.80 -21.43 3.53
CA SER A 217 15.05 -22.09 2.46
C SER A 217 14.05 -23.12 2.97
N GLN A 218 14.40 -23.90 4.00
CA GLN A 218 13.47 -24.86 4.61
C GLN A 218 12.24 -24.18 5.22
N VAL A 219 12.41 -23.12 6.02
CA VAL A 219 11.27 -22.36 6.60
C VAL A 219 10.38 -21.77 5.51
N MET A 220 10.95 -21.29 4.40
CA MET A 220 10.19 -20.77 3.26
C MET A 220 9.44 -21.87 2.49
N ILE A 221 10.05 -23.05 2.34
CA ILE A 221 9.46 -24.23 1.69
C ILE A 221 8.28 -24.76 2.52
N ASP A 222 8.47 -24.97 3.81
CA ASP A 222 7.43 -25.51 4.70
C ASP A 222 6.24 -24.56 4.83
N ALA A 223 6.51 -23.25 4.88
CA ALA A 223 5.46 -22.22 4.87
C ALA A 223 4.66 -22.20 3.57
N ALA A 224 5.32 -22.41 2.42
CA ALA A 224 4.65 -22.47 1.12
C ALA A 224 3.79 -23.75 0.98
N ALA A 225 4.30 -24.90 1.44
CA ALA A 225 3.58 -26.17 1.41
C ALA A 225 2.36 -26.18 2.35
N ALA A 226 2.49 -25.64 3.56
CA ALA A 226 1.38 -25.53 4.51
C ALA A 226 0.28 -24.55 4.07
N ASP A 227 0.62 -23.59 3.22
CA ASP A 227 -0.30 -22.62 2.60
C ASP A 227 -0.98 -23.19 1.35
N GLU A 228 -0.30 -24.07 0.62
CA GLU A 228 -0.85 -24.80 -0.53
C GLU A 228 -2.00 -25.75 -0.19
N LEU A 229 -2.05 -26.24 1.05
CA LEU A 229 -3.19 -26.99 1.59
C LEU A 229 -4.45 -26.13 1.85
N ARG A 230 -4.36 -24.80 1.71
CA ARG A 230 -5.44 -23.85 2.03
C ARG A 230 -5.92 -23.03 0.83
N ALA A 231 -5.00 -22.64 -0.05
CA ALA A 231 -5.26 -21.73 -1.16
C ALA A 231 -4.35 -22.04 -2.37
N PRO A 232 -4.78 -21.73 -3.60
CA PRO A 232 -3.87 -21.76 -4.75
C PRO A 232 -2.77 -20.69 -4.60
N ALA A 233 -1.74 -20.77 -5.44
CA ALA A 233 -0.72 -19.70 -5.51
C ALA A 233 -1.28 -18.37 -6.05
N TRP A 234 -2.38 -18.45 -6.82
CA TRP A 234 -3.11 -17.35 -7.44
C TRP A 234 -4.42 -17.89 -8.04
N TRP A 235 -5.37 -17.00 -8.35
CA TRP A 235 -6.60 -17.25 -9.11
C TRP A 235 -6.46 -16.66 -10.52
N HIS A 236 -7.06 -17.25 -11.56
CA HIS A 236 -7.29 -16.47 -12.78
C HIS A 236 -8.49 -15.55 -12.56
N ALA A 237 -8.50 -14.40 -13.24
CA ALA A 237 -9.70 -13.59 -13.33
C ALA A 237 -9.86 -13.00 -14.74
N GLU A 238 -10.97 -13.35 -15.40
CA GLU A 238 -11.35 -12.79 -16.70
C GLU A 238 -11.87 -11.37 -16.50
N ILE A 239 -11.39 -10.39 -17.27
CA ILE A 239 -12.01 -9.06 -17.33
C ILE A 239 -13.38 -9.20 -17.99
N VAL A 240 -14.43 -8.76 -17.30
CA VAL A 240 -15.82 -8.81 -17.81
C VAL A 240 -16.37 -7.42 -18.14
N ALA A 241 -15.85 -6.38 -17.51
CA ALA A 241 -16.15 -4.99 -17.85
C ALA A 241 -14.91 -4.10 -17.71
N HIS A 242 -14.83 -3.07 -18.55
CA HIS A 242 -13.78 -2.05 -18.53
C HIS A 242 -14.43 -0.70 -18.85
N GLU A 243 -14.38 0.23 -17.88
CA GLU A 243 -14.99 1.55 -17.98
C GLU A 243 -13.93 2.63 -17.78
N LEU A 244 -13.62 3.42 -18.82
CA LEU A 244 -12.83 4.65 -18.64
C LEU A 244 -13.71 5.72 -17.96
N ARG A 245 -13.34 6.10 -16.73
CA ARG A 245 -14.01 7.17 -15.97
C ARG A 245 -13.33 8.52 -16.15
N THR A 246 -12.02 8.52 -16.40
CA THR A 246 -11.29 9.66 -16.96
C THR A 246 -10.28 9.13 -17.99
N ARG A 247 -9.55 10.02 -18.68
CA ARG A 247 -8.42 9.60 -19.54
C ARG A 247 -7.35 8.79 -18.80
N ASP A 248 -7.20 9.00 -17.49
CA ASP A 248 -6.14 8.43 -16.65
C ASP A 248 -6.67 7.41 -15.63
N ILE A 249 -7.98 7.11 -15.60
CA ILE A 249 -8.61 6.23 -14.61
C ILE A 249 -9.63 5.29 -15.26
N ALA A 250 -9.48 3.98 -15.03
CA ALA A 250 -10.44 2.96 -15.42
C ALA A 250 -11.02 2.23 -14.20
N VAL A 251 -12.29 1.84 -14.28
CA VAL A 251 -12.90 0.80 -13.45
C VAL A 251 -12.81 -0.51 -14.22
N VAL A 252 -12.24 -1.53 -13.60
CA VAL A 252 -12.05 -2.87 -14.20
C VAL A 252 -12.77 -3.89 -13.32
N THR A 253 -13.77 -4.56 -13.89
CA THR A 253 -14.52 -5.62 -13.21
C THR A 253 -14.10 -6.97 -13.77
N VAL A 254 -13.80 -7.91 -12.89
CA VAL A 254 -13.29 -9.23 -13.25
C VAL A 254 -14.11 -10.35 -12.61
N ARG A 255 -14.16 -11.51 -13.27
CA ARG A 255 -14.74 -12.76 -12.76
C ARG A 255 -13.61 -13.76 -12.47
N PRO A 256 -13.37 -14.12 -11.20
CA PRO A 256 -12.48 -15.21 -10.83
C PRO A 256 -12.90 -16.56 -11.44
N ASP A 257 -11.94 -17.45 -11.70
CA ASP A 257 -12.20 -18.82 -12.18
C ASP A 257 -12.77 -19.77 -11.11
N GLN A 258 -12.65 -19.39 -9.83
CA GLN A 258 -13.18 -20.10 -8.66
C GLN A 258 -13.43 -19.10 -7.51
N PRO A 259 -14.16 -19.47 -6.43
CA PRO A 259 -14.47 -18.56 -5.34
C PRO A 259 -13.26 -17.84 -4.76
N TYR A 260 -13.39 -16.52 -4.57
CA TYR A 260 -12.32 -15.63 -4.14
C TYR A 260 -12.61 -15.05 -2.74
N PRO A 261 -11.92 -15.49 -1.67
CA PRO A 261 -12.35 -15.24 -0.28
C PRO A 261 -11.80 -13.92 0.28
N PHE A 262 -12.31 -12.79 -0.22
CA PHE A 262 -11.90 -11.45 0.23
C PHE A 262 -12.92 -10.80 1.19
N LEU A 263 -12.46 -9.79 1.94
CA LEU A 263 -13.29 -8.89 2.72
C LEU A 263 -13.21 -7.45 2.18
N ALA A 264 -14.24 -6.65 2.45
CA ALA A 264 -14.25 -5.24 2.06
C ALA A 264 -13.07 -4.46 2.66
N GLY A 265 -12.53 -3.52 1.90
CA GLY A 265 -11.36 -2.72 2.27
C GLY A 265 -10.00 -3.37 1.97
N GLN A 266 -9.94 -4.70 1.77
CA GLN A 266 -8.71 -5.42 1.41
C GLN A 266 -8.22 -5.11 -0.02
N TYR A 267 -7.05 -5.66 -0.37
CA TYR A 267 -6.43 -5.61 -1.68
C TYR A 267 -5.88 -6.97 -2.11
N THR A 268 -5.43 -7.07 -3.35
CA THR A 268 -4.63 -8.22 -3.83
C THR A 268 -3.51 -7.77 -4.76
N SER A 269 -2.45 -8.59 -4.84
CA SER A 269 -1.40 -8.39 -5.84
C SER A 269 -1.85 -8.99 -7.18
N LEU A 270 -1.83 -8.18 -8.24
CA LEU A 270 -2.34 -8.51 -9.56
C LEU A 270 -1.20 -8.57 -10.59
N GLU A 271 -1.13 -9.66 -11.36
CA GLU A 271 -0.25 -9.84 -12.54
C GLU A 271 -1.08 -9.70 -13.83
N THR A 272 -0.51 -9.04 -14.84
CA THR A 272 -1.15 -8.86 -16.16
C THR A 272 -0.43 -9.68 -17.23
N PRO A 273 -1.14 -10.19 -18.26
CA PRO A 273 -0.54 -11.03 -19.29
C PRO A 273 0.50 -10.30 -20.15
N TRP A 274 0.52 -8.96 -20.13
CA TRP A 274 1.46 -8.12 -20.86
C TRP A 274 2.75 -7.80 -20.09
N TRP A 275 2.74 -7.98 -18.77
CA TRP A 275 3.87 -7.71 -17.87
C TRP A 275 4.03 -8.85 -16.86
N PRO A 276 4.41 -10.06 -17.31
CA PRO A 276 4.56 -11.22 -16.44
C PRO A 276 5.62 -10.98 -15.36
N ARG A 277 5.38 -11.58 -14.19
CA ARG A 277 6.12 -11.47 -12.93
C ARG A 277 6.16 -10.08 -12.30
N ILE A 278 5.46 -9.09 -12.87
CA ILE A 278 5.38 -7.74 -12.32
C ILE A 278 4.00 -7.57 -11.65
N TRP A 279 3.94 -8.00 -10.39
CA TRP A 279 2.75 -7.89 -9.55
C TRP A 279 2.59 -6.46 -9.01
N ARG A 280 1.35 -5.96 -8.91
CA ARG A 280 1.04 -4.68 -8.23
C ARG A 280 -0.23 -4.80 -7.39
N GLN A 281 -0.23 -4.13 -6.24
CA GLN A 281 -1.34 -4.17 -5.27
C GLN A 281 -2.52 -3.30 -5.76
N TYR A 282 -3.74 -3.84 -5.74
CA TYR A 282 -4.98 -3.09 -6.00
C TYR A 282 -6.06 -3.45 -5.00
N SER A 283 -6.64 -2.43 -4.35
CA SER A 283 -7.78 -2.57 -3.43
C SER A 283 -9.07 -2.94 -4.16
N PHE A 284 -9.88 -3.79 -3.53
CA PHE A 284 -11.23 -4.08 -4.00
C PHE A 284 -12.11 -2.84 -3.87
N ALA A 285 -12.93 -2.60 -4.89
CA ALA A 285 -13.79 -1.42 -5.03
C ALA A 285 -15.28 -1.73 -4.80
N SER A 286 -15.59 -2.90 -4.25
CA SER A 286 -16.93 -3.36 -3.89
C SER A 286 -16.88 -4.30 -2.69
N ALA A 287 -18.00 -4.49 -2.00
CA ALA A 287 -18.15 -5.56 -1.02
C ALA A 287 -18.17 -6.97 -1.70
N PRO A 288 -18.01 -8.08 -0.95
CA PRO A 288 -18.14 -9.43 -1.49
C PRO A 288 -19.57 -9.77 -1.91
N ARG A 289 -19.81 -9.99 -3.20
CA ARG A 289 -21.16 -10.13 -3.78
C ARG A 289 -21.49 -11.57 -4.20
N SER A 290 -22.78 -11.89 -4.28
CA SER A 290 -23.28 -13.20 -4.71
C SER A 290 -23.02 -13.54 -6.19
N ASP A 291 -22.65 -12.58 -7.02
CA ASP A 291 -22.20 -12.80 -8.41
C ASP A 291 -20.71 -13.17 -8.53
N GLY A 292 -19.95 -13.08 -7.43
CA GLY A 292 -18.52 -13.37 -7.36
C GLY A 292 -17.62 -12.35 -8.09
N LEU A 293 -18.16 -11.22 -8.56
CA LEU A 293 -17.40 -10.23 -9.34
C LEU A 293 -16.55 -9.34 -8.43
N LEU A 294 -15.31 -9.11 -8.85
CA LEU A 294 -14.35 -8.23 -8.17
C LEU A 294 -14.17 -6.96 -9.00
N THR A 295 -14.23 -5.79 -8.36
CA THR A 295 -14.05 -4.50 -9.03
C THR A 295 -12.76 -3.82 -8.55
N PHE A 296 -11.99 -3.23 -9.46
CA PHE A 296 -10.78 -2.45 -9.16
C PHE A 296 -10.84 -1.07 -9.80
N HIS A 297 -10.45 -0.01 -9.08
CA HIS A 297 -10.29 1.34 -9.67
C HIS A 297 -8.80 1.62 -9.90
N VAL A 298 -8.40 1.68 -11.17
CA VAL A 298 -6.99 1.77 -11.58
C VAL A 298 -6.70 3.18 -12.09
N LYS A 299 -5.72 3.88 -11.49
CA LYS A 299 -5.15 5.12 -12.04
C LYS A 299 -3.86 4.83 -12.79
N ALA A 300 -3.77 5.29 -14.04
CA ALA A 300 -2.56 5.22 -14.82
C ALA A 300 -1.47 6.09 -14.18
N VAL A 301 -0.31 5.48 -13.89
CA VAL A 301 0.89 6.19 -13.44
C VAL A 301 1.79 6.43 -14.65
N PRO A 302 2.33 7.64 -14.87
CA PRO A 302 3.31 7.89 -15.93
C PRO A 302 4.52 6.95 -15.82
N ALA A 303 4.91 6.33 -16.93
CA ALA A 303 5.89 5.23 -16.98
C ALA A 303 5.57 4.00 -16.10
N GLY A 304 4.35 3.87 -15.55
CA GLY A 304 3.90 2.73 -14.76
C GLY A 304 3.42 1.58 -15.64
N TRP A 305 4.21 0.51 -15.69
CA TRP A 305 4.07 -0.63 -16.61
C TRP A 305 2.67 -1.25 -16.55
N VAL A 306 2.28 -1.74 -15.36
CA VAL A 306 1.01 -2.46 -15.13
C VAL A 306 -0.20 -1.53 -15.20
N SER A 307 -0.15 -0.38 -14.52
CA SER A 307 -1.30 0.53 -14.43
C SER A 307 -1.68 1.17 -15.77
N GLY A 308 -0.68 1.55 -16.59
CA GLY A 308 -0.96 2.09 -17.93
C GLY A 308 -1.57 1.03 -18.86
N ALA A 309 -1.13 -0.23 -18.74
CA ALA A 309 -1.72 -1.33 -19.50
C ALA A 309 -3.17 -1.63 -19.06
N LEU A 310 -3.46 -1.66 -17.76
CA LEU A 310 -4.81 -1.85 -17.23
C LEU A 310 -5.77 -0.72 -17.63
N VAL A 311 -5.33 0.55 -17.67
CA VAL A 311 -6.21 1.66 -18.08
C VAL A 311 -6.41 1.70 -19.59
N HIS A 312 -5.36 1.58 -20.41
CA HIS A 312 -5.46 1.86 -21.85
C HIS A 312 -5.56 0.61 -22.74
N ARG A 313 -4.92 -0.51 -22.36
CA ARG A 313 -4.79 -1.72 -23.19
C ARG A 313 -5.82 -2.81 -22.88
N ALA A 314 -6.15 -3.02 -21.60
CA ALA A 314 -7.04 -4.08 -21.14
C ALA A 314 -8.44 -4.03 -21.77
N ARG A 315 -9.02 -5.18 -22.10
CA ARG A 315 -10.38 -5.34 -22.66
C ARG A 315 -11.09 -6.52 -21.98
N PRO A 316 -12.43 -6.61 -22.07
CA PRO A 316 -13.13 -7.83 -21.70
C PRO A 316 -12.60 -9.07 -22.44
N GLY A 317 -12.48 -10.19 -21.74
CA GLY A 317 -11.86 -11.43 -22.22
C GLY A 317 -10.35 -11.55 -21.99
N ASP A 318 -9.65 -10.48 -21.60
CA ASP A 318 -8.28 -10.59 -21.09
C ASP A 318 -8.28 -11.31 -19.72
N VAL A 319 -7.32 -12.22 -19.49
CA VAL A 319 -7.20 -12.96 -18.22
C VAL A 319 -6.04 -12.41 -17.39
N LEU A 320 -6.34 -11.99 -16.17
CA LEU A 320 -5.39 -11.55 -15.15
C LEU A 320 -5.10 -12.70 -14.17
N ARG A 321 -4.04 -12.55 -13.35
CA ARG A 321 -3.87 -13.38 -12.14
C ARG A 321 -3.95 -12.53 -10.88
N LEU A 322 -4.65 -13.04 -9.87
CA LEU A 322 -4.79 -12.43 -8.56
C LEU A 322 -4.10 -13.31 -7.51
N GLY A 323 -3.25 -12.72 -6.67
CA GLY A 323 -2.72 -13.40 -5.48
C GLY A 323 -3.81 -13.61 -4.41
N PRO A 324 -3.47 -14.15 -3.22
CA PRO A 324 -4.39 -14.16 -2.09
C PRO A 324 -4.76 -12.73 -1.65
N PRO A 325 -5.98 -12.51 -1.13
CA PRO A 325 -6.35 -11.22 -0.57
C PRO A 325 -5.53 -10.91 0.68
N THR A 326 -5.12 -9.65 0.81
CA THR A 326 -4.30 -9.14 1.91
C THR A 326 -4.82 -7.76 2.33
N GLY A 327 -4.51 -7.31 3.54
CA GLY A 327 -4.89 -6.00 4.05
C GLY A 327 -5.71 -6.09 5.32
N SER A 328 -5.60 -5.02 6.13
CA SER A 328 -6.10 -4.92 7.50
C SER A 328 -7.27 -3.95 7.65
N MET A 329 -7.60 -3.23 6.59
CA MET A 329 -8.56 -2.11 6.59
C MET A 329 -10.03 -2.56 6.51
N THR A 330 -10.41 -3.58 7.28
CA THR A 330 -11.77 -4.18 7.33
C THR A 330 -12.63 -3.57 8.44
N VAL A 331 -13.97 -3.65 8.32
CA VAL A 331 -14.91 -3.23 9.39
C VAL A 331 -14.98 -4.29 10.49
N ASP A 332 -15.10 -3.86 11.75
CA ASP A 332 -15.51 -4.73 12.85
C ASP A 332 -17.02 -4.55 13.12
N HIS A 333 -17.81 -5.48 12.57
CA HIS A 333 -19.27 -5.48 12.72
C HIS A 333 -19.76 -5.85 14.13
N THR A 334 -18.87 -6.26 15.05
CA THR A 334 -19.24 -6.58 16.45
C THR A 334 -19.33 -5.36 17.37
N THR A 335 -19.00 -4.16 16.88
CA THR A 335 -19.09 -2.90 17.63
C THR A 335 -19.96 -1.87 16.90
N ASP A 336 -20.63 -0.98 17.64
CA ASP A 336 -21.47 0.09 17.08
C ASP A 336 -20.68 1.34 16.63
N SER A 337 -19.35 1.25 16.56
CA SER A 337 -18.47 2.38 16.24
C SER A 337 -18.78 2.93 14.84
N GLY A 338 -18.92 4.26 14.74
CA GLY A 338 -19.09 4.95 13.45
C GLY A 338 -17.83 4.85 12.59
N LEU A 339 -17.95 5.03 11.26
CA LEU A 339 -16.80 5.00 10.36
C LEU A 339 -16.46 6.40 9.85
N LEU A 340 -15.23 6.85 10.05
CA LEU A 340 -14.70 8.10 9.52
C LEU A 340 -13.73 7.80 8.37
N CYS A 341 -14.22 7.93 7.15
CA CYS A 341 -13.57 7.41 5.95
C CYS A 341 -12.92 8.53 5.12
N LEU A 342 -11.60 8.48 4.94
CA LEU A 342 -10.81 9.44 4.18
C LEU A 342 -10.35 8.79 2.86
N GLY A 343 -11.03 9.08 1.76
CA GLY A 343 -10.70 8.54 0.42
C GLY A 343 -10.01 9.58 -0.45
N GLY A 344 -8.86 9.25 -1.04
CA GLY A 344 -8.05 10.16 -1.87
C GLY A 344 -7.84 9.65 -3.29
N GLY A 345 -8.46 10.29 -4.29
CA GLY A 345 -8.44 9.79 -5.67
C GLY A 345 -8.92 8.34 -5.75
N THR A 346 -8.12 7.42 -6.32
CA THR A 346 -8.46 5.98 -6.34
C THR A 346 -8.52 5.32 -4.96
N GLY A 347 -8.03 5.96 -3.89
CA GLY A 347 -8.27 5.55 -2.51
C GLY A 347 -9.74 5.56 -2.08
N ILE A 348 -10.64 6.14 -2.87
CA ILE A 348 -12.10 5.96 -2.68
C ILE A 348 -12.55 4.51 -2.89
N ALA A 349 -11.81 3.68 -3.63
CA ALA A 349 -12.22 2.31 -3.95
C ALA A 349 -12.46 1.42 -2.71
N PRO A 350 -11.50 1.21 -1.80
CA PRO A 350 -11.75 0.44 -0.60
C PRO A 350 -12.75 1.13 0.34
N ILE A 351 -12.80 2.47 0.35
CA ILE A 351 -13.81 3.22 1.11
C ILE A 351 -15.24 2.91 0.62
N LYS A 352 -15.45 2.85 -0.70
CA LYS A 352 -16.71 2.41 -1.32
C LYS A 352 -17.03 0.96 -0.96
N ALA A 353 -16.05 0.06 -0.98
CA ALA A 353 -16.24 -1.32 -0.55
C ALA A 353 -16.73 -1.41 0.92
N LEU A 354 -16.12 -0.65 1.83
CA LEU A 354 -16.53 -0.59 3.25
C LEU A 354 -17.92 0.03 3.46
N VAL A 355 -18.33 0.96 2.59
CA VAL A 355 -19.70 1.52 2.60
C VAL A 355 -20.73 0.50 2.11
N GLU A 356 -20.43 -0.27 1.06
CA GLU A 356 -21.29 -1.38 0.61
C GLU A 356 -21.39 -2.48 1.69
N ASP A 357 -20.29 -2.81 2.34
CA ASP A 357 -20.20 -3.82 3.41
C ASP A 357 -21.08 -3.48 4.62
N VAL A 358 -21.06 -2.22 5.08
CA VAL A 358 -21.97 -1.71 6.13
C VAL A 358 -23.44 -1.65 5.66
N ALA A 359 -23.70 -1.54 4.36
CA ALA A 359 -25.06 -1.55 3.83
C ALA A 359 -25.70 -2.96 3.85
N GLU A 360 -24.89 -4.01 3.73
CA GLU A 360 -25.33 -5.42 3.62
C GLU A 360 -25.48 -6.14 4.97
N HIS A 361 -24.63 -5.85 5.97
CA HIS A 361 -24.58 -6.64 7.22
C HIS A 361 -25.80 -6.48 8.17
N GLY A 362 -26.59 -5.42 8.03
CA GLY A 362 -27.65 -5.08 9.00
C GLY A 362 -27.11 -4.31 10.22
N GLU A 363 -28.02 -3.64 10.93
CA GLU A 363 -27.71 -2.69 12.02
C GLU A 363 -26.77 -1.53 11.61
N ARG A 364 -27.39 -0.39 11.27
CA ARG A 364 -26.77 0.69 10.50
C ARG A 364 -26.11 1.76 11.37
N ARG A 365 -24.78 1.68 11.49
CA ARG A 365 -23.88 2.69 12.08
C ARG A 365 -23.75 3.97 11.22
N PRO A 366 -23.44 5.15 11.79
CA PRO A 366 -23.14 6.36 11.02
C PRO A 366 -21.80 6.21 10.26
N VAL A 367 -21.77 6.63 8.99
CA VAL A 367 -20.58 6.57 8.13
C VAL A 367 -20.34 7.92 7.46
N GLU A 368 -19.12 8.41 7.59
CA GLU A 368 -18.74 9.79 7.31
C GLU A 368 -17.56 9.82 6.34
N VAL A 369 -17.85 9.95 5.04
CA VAL A 369 -16.86 9.91 3.96
C VAL A 369 -16.41 11.32 3.58
N PHE A 370 -15.10 11.57 3.67
CA PHE A 370 -14.43 12.72 3.09
C PHE A 370 -13.65 12.27 1.84
N TYR A 371 -14.13 12.66 0.66
CA TYR A 371 -13.48 12.36 -0.62
C TYR A 371 -12.59 13.53 -1.03
N GLY A 372 -11.28 13.38 -0.82
CA GLY A 372 -10.25 14.37 -1.13
C GLY A 372 -9.78 14.32 -2.58
N ALA A 373 -9.71 15.48 -3.22
CA ALA A 373 -9.26 15.67 -4.60
C ALA A 373 -8.49 16.99 -4.80
N ARG A 374 -7.70 17.05 -5.87
CA ARG A 374 -7.01 18.30 -6.29
C ARG A 374 -7.92 19.18 -7.13
N THR A 375 -8.72 18.54 -7.99
CA THR A 375 -9.67 19.16 -8.92
C THR A 375 -10.93 18.29 -9.00
N ASP A 376 -12.03 18.89 -9.45
CA ASP A 376 -13.35 18.26 -9.54
C ASP A 376 -13.32 16.97 -10.38
N ILE A 377 -12.53 16.97 -11.45
CA ILE A 377 -12.34 15.81 -12.35
C ILE A 377 -11.52 14.67 -11.71
N ASP A 378 -10.79 14.90 -10.61
CA ASP A 378 -10.19 13.82 -9.82
C ASP A 378 -11.24 13.08 -8.95
N LEU A 379 -12.47 13.61 -8.77
CA LEU A 379 -13.57 12.96 -8.04
C LEU A 379 -14.38 11.98 -8.91
N TYR A 380 -13.71 11.23 -9.80
CA TYR A 380 -14.26 10.41 -10.91
C TYR A 380 -15.36 9.37 -10.60
N ASP A 381 -15.75 9.18 -9.33
CA ASP A 381 -16.80 8.25 -8.89
C ASP A 381 -17.73 8.88 -7.82
N ILE A 382 -17.73 10.22 -7.70
CA ILE A 382 -18.55 10.95 -6.72
C ILE A 382 -20.04 10.65 -6.89
N ASP A 383 -20.54 10.52 -8.12
CA ASP A 383 -21.94 10.18 -8.39
C ASP A 383 -22.34 8.82 -7.81
N THR A 384 -21.42 7.86 -7.73
CA THR A 384 -21.66 6.55 -7.10
C THR A 384 -21.78 6.71 -5.59
N MET A 385 -20.88 7.49 -4.97
CA MET A 385 -20.94 7.79 -3.53
C MET A 385 -22.21 8.59 -3.16
N LEU A 386 -22.64 9.53 -4.02
CA LEU A 386 -23.87 10.30 -3.82
C LEU A 386 -25.14 9.45 -4.02
N ARG A 387 -25.15 8.49 -4.97
CA ARG A 387 -26.23 7.49 -5.08
C ARG A 387 -26.31 6.58 -3.86
N LEU A 388 -25.17 6.18 -3.29
CA LEU A 388 -25.12 5.44 -2.02
C LEU A 388 -25.71 6.30 -0.89
N GLN A 389 -25.32 7.58 -0.76
CA GLN A 389 -25.89 8.49 0.25
C GLN A 389 -27.41 8.63 0.11
N GLN A 390 -27.94 8.78 -1.11
CA GLN A 390 -29.39 8.84 -1.36
C GLN A 390 -30.12 7.55 -0.94
N SER A 391 -29.43 6.40 -0.94
CA SER A 391 -29.97 5.09 -0.58
C SER A 391 -29.80 4.77 0.93
N HIS A 392 -28.95 5.52 1.63
CA HIS A 392 -28.45 5.19 2.96
C HIS A 392 -28.41 6.44 3.86
N PRO A 393 -29.46 6.74 4.65
CA PRO A 393 -29.55 7.98 5.44
C PRO A 393 -28.56 8.06 6.62
N TRP A 394 -27.80 7.00 6.87
CA TRP A 394 -26.68 6.94 7.83
C TRP A 394 -25.32 7.32 7.21
N LEU A 395 -25.26 7.42 5.88
CA LEU A 395 -24.07 7.79 5.13
C LEU A 395 -24.07 9.29 4.82
N SER A 396 -22.96 9.96 5.05
CA SER A 396 -22.70 11.32 4.60
C SER A 396 -21.40 11.38 3.80
N VAL A 397 -21.44 11.98 2.62
CA VAL A 397 -20.32 12.11 1.69
C VAL A 397 -20.02 13.59 1.47
N ARG A 398 -18.77 13.99 1.73
CA ARG A 398 -18.29 15.36 1.55
C ARG A 398 -17.09 15.37 0.60
N ALA A 399 -17.26 16.01 -0.55
CA ALA A 399 -16.15 16.31 -1.44
C ALA A 399 -15.25 17.41 -0.83
N VAL A 400 -13.94 17.24 -0.88
CA VAL A 400 -12.94 18.22 -0.41
C VAL A 400 -11.96 18.50 -1.55
N ILE A 401 -12.06 19.69 -2.13
CA ILE A 401 -11.32 20.09 -3.33
C ILE A 401 -10.36 21.24 -2.97
N ASP A 402 -9.07 20.91 -2.90
CA ASP A 402 -7.97 21.78 -2.43
C ASP A 402 -7.97 23.18 -3.08
N GLN A 403 -8.25 23.25 -4.39
CA GLN A 403 -8.24 24.51 -5.14
C GLN A 403 -9.49 25.40 -4.97
N GLN A 404 -10.66 24.81 -4.67
CA GLN A 404 -11.94 25.56 -4.65
C GLN A 404 -12.36 25.99 -3.25
N THR A 405 -12.27 25.09 -2.27
CA THR A 405 -12.92 25.29 -0.95
C THR A 405 -12.07 26.10 0.03
N ARG A 406 -10.75 26.21 -0.22
CA ARG A 406 -9.72 26.64 0.75
C ARG A 406 -9.73 25.86 2.09
N LEU A 407 -10.39 24.70 2.11
CA LEU A 407 -10.45 23.78 3.23
C LEU A 407 -9.67 22.54 2.84
N GLN A 408 -8.51 22.33 3.45
CA GLN A 408 -7.77 21.10 3.28
C GLN A 408 -8.44 19.98 4.10
N LEU A 409 -8.16 18.72 3.73
CA LEU A 409 -8.79 17.56 4.36
C LEU A 409 -8.69 17.54 5.90
N PRO A 410 -7.54 17.86 6.54
CA PRO A 410 -7.45 18.02 8.00
C PRO A 410 -8.47 18.99 8.60
N ASP A 411 -8.70 20.13 7.94
CA ASP A 411 -9.54 21.21 8.47
C ASP A 411 -11.03 20.94 8.25
N ALA A 412 -11.37 20.23 7.16
CA ALA A 412 -12.68 19.66 6.96
C ALA A 412 -13.02 18.67 8.10
N ILE A 413 -12.12 17.73 8.40
CA ILE A 413 -12.33 16.74 9.48
C ILE A 413 -12.48 17.44 10.84
N ARG A 414 -11.60 18.41 11.17
CA ARG A 414 -11.68 19.21 12.42
C ARG A 414 -13.02 19.95 12.55
N ARG A 415 -13.59 20.43 11.44
CA ARG A 415 -14.83 21.25 11.43
C ARG A 415 -16.12 20.46 11.68
N TYR A 416 -16.17 19.18 11.29
CA TYR A 416 -17.41 18.38 11.36
C TYR A 416 -17.46 17.39 12.54
N GLY A 417 -16.42 17.31 13.37
CA GLY A 417 -16.39 16.46 14.57
C GLY A 417 -17.27 16.95 15.73
N PRO A 418 -17.23 16.29 16.91
CA PRO A 418 -16.20 15.35 17.36
C PRO A 418 -16.35 13.92 16.82
N TRP A 419 -15.23 13.17 16.84
CA TRP A 419 -15.10 11.82 16.27
C TRP A 419 -14.68 10.73 17.28
N ASN A 420 -14.84 10.99 18.58
CA ASN A 420 -14.39 10.09 19.66
C ASN A 420 -15.08 8.70 19.68
N GLN A 421 -16.23 8.56 19.01
CA GLN A 421 -16.97 7.30 18.85
C GLN A 421 -16.77 6.64 17.47
N PHE A 422 -15.81 7.13 16.68
CA PHE A 422 -15.54 6.64 15.33
C PHE A 422 -14.24 5.84 15.25
N ASP A 423 -14.25 4.82 14.41
CA ASP A 423 -13.07 4.19 13.84
C ASP A 423 -12.76 4.89 12.50
N ALA A 424 -11.49 5.23 12.28
CA ALA A 424 -11.06 5.95 11.09
C ALA A 424 -10.40 5.03 10.05
N PHE A 425 -10.69 5.26 8.78
CA PHE A 425 -10.23 4.46 7.65
C PHE A 425 -9.63 5.40 6.60
N VAL A 426 -8.34 5.23 6.24
CA VAL A 426 -7.61 6.21 5.41
C VAL A 426 -6.94 5.55 4.22
N SER A 427 -7.30 5.96 3.00
CA SER A 427 -6.72 5.43 1.76
C SER A 427 -6.56 6.51 0.69
N GLY A 428 -5.39 6.55 0.02
CA GLY A 428 -5.07 7.54 -1.00
C GLY A 428 -3.55 7.70 -1.21
N PRO A 429 -3.09 8.83 -1.78
CA PRO A 429 -1.67 9.10 -1.93
C PRO A 429 -0.95 9.16 -0.57
N PRO A 430 0.31 8.69 -0.43
CA PRO A 430 1.00 8.60 0.87
C PRO A 430 1.09 9.93 1.65
N GLY A 431 1.25 11.06 0.95
CA GLY A 431 1.21 12.39 1.57
C GLY A 431 -0.15 12.72 2.19
N MET A 432 -1.25 12.33 1.53
CA MET A 432 -2.60 12.45 2.10
C MET A 432 -2.75 11.51 3.31
N ILE A 433 -2.36 10.24 3.20
CA ILE A 433 -2.47 9.28 4.31
C ILE A 433 -1.77 9.84 5.56
N ARG A 434 -0.50 10.26 5.46
CA ARG A 434 0.23 10.88 6.58
C ARG A 434 -0.52 12.08 7.17
N SER A 435 -0.86 13.07 6.34
CA SER A 435 -1.57 14.28 6.82
C SER A 435 -2.94 14.01 7.43
N GLY A 436 -3.66 12.99 6.95
CA GLY A 436 -4.95 12.57 7.49
C GLY A 436 -4.79 11.86 8.83
N VAL A 437 -3.88 10.89 8.92
CA VAL A 437 -3.58 10.15 10.15
C VAL A 437 -3.12 11.08 11.26
N ASP A 438 -2.26 12.05 10.97
CA ASP A 438 -1.80 13.01 11.97
C ASP A 438 -2.94 13.95 12.41
N ALA A 439 -3.78 14.42 11.49
CA ALA A 439 -4.98 15.21 11.82
C ALA A 439 -6.02 14.42 12.65
N LEU A 440 -6.15 13.10 12.43
CA LEU A 440 -7.03 12.22 13.20
C LEU A 440 -6.48 11.98 14.62
N ARG A 441 -5.15 11.96 14.80
CA ARG A 441 -4.49 11.94 16.11
C ARG A 441 -4.65 13.26 16.86
N ASP A 442 -4.45 14.41 16.18
CA ASP A 442 -4.62 15.75 16.77
C ASP A 442 -5.99 15.94 17.45
N ILE A 443 -7.04 15.42 16.81
CA ILE A 443 -8.43 15.51 17.29
C ILE A 443 -8.84 14.37 18.23
N GLY A 444 -7.89 13.54 18.66
CA GLY A 444 -8.05 12.59 19.75
C GLY A 444 -8.54 11.19 19.37
N ILE A 445 -8.49 10.79 18.09
CA ILE A 445 -8.75 9.38 17.72
C ILE A 445 -7.51 8.54 18.09
N PRO A 446 -7.65 7.47 18.90
CA PRO A 446 -6.52 6.62 19.26
C PRO A 446 -5.94 5.92 18.03
N SER A 447 -4.60 5.84 17.90
CA SER A 447 -3.95 5.19 16.74
C SER A 447 -4.43 3.76 16.47
N ALA A 448 -4.85 3.01 17.51
CA ALA A 448 -5.40 1.65 17.37
C ALA A 448 -6.78 1.61 16.67
N ARG A 449 -7.44 2.76 16.46
CA ARG A 449 -8.68 2.95 15.71
C ARG A 449 -8.48 3.62 14.36
N ILE A 450 -7.23 3.87 13.94
CA ILE A 450 -6.92 4.46 12.64
C ILE A 450 -6.34 3.36 11.73
N ARG A 451 -7.14 2.86 10.79
CA ARG A 451 -6.75 1.80 9.85
C ARG A 451 -6.32 2.40 8.51
N HIS A 452 -5.15 1.97 8.03
CA HIS A 452 -4.66 2.25 6.68
C HIS A 452 -3.68 1.15 6.23
N ASP A 453 -3.83 0.65 5.01
CA ASP A 453 -2.82 -0.24 4.41
C ASP A 453 -1.81 0.61 3.61
N SER A 454 -0.63 0.87 4.18
CA SER A 454 0.38 1.77 3.58
C SER A 454 1.22 1.07 2.53
N LEU A 455 1.10 1.49 1.26
CA LEU A 455 1.90 0.96 0.15
C LEU A 455 3.42 1.08 0.36
N GLU A 456 3.88 2.05 1.16
CA GLU A 456 5.31 2.22 1.49
C GLU A 456 5.79 1.17 2.51
N GLU A 457 4.91 0.68 3.40
CA GLU A 457 5.19 -0.39 4.38
C GLU A 457 5.00 -1.79 3.76
N LEU A 458 4.07 -1.92 2.82
CA LEU A 458 3.90 -3.16 2.04
C LEU A 458 5.11 -3.45 1.15
N ALA A 459 5.82 -2.41 0.68
CA ALA A 459 7.14 -2.54 0.03
C ALA A 459 8.28 -2.94 1.00
N VAL A 460 7.99 -3.15 2.29
CA VAL A 460 8.91 -3.76 3.28
C VAL A 460 8.54 -5.22 3.56
N ILE A 461 7.25 -5.55 3.57
CA ILE A 461 6.74 -6.84 4.06
C ILE A 461 6.34 -7.82 2.94
N GLY A 462 5.96 -7.36 1.74
CA GLY A 462 5.49 -8.26 0.68
C GLY A 462 5.24 -7.64 -0.70
N ASP A 463 6.30 -7.23 -1.39
CA ASP A 463 6.25 -6.76 -2.79
C ASP A 463 7.35 -7.36 -3.66
#